data_AF-A0A851ZEX0-F1
#
_entry.id   AF-A0A851ZEX0-F1
#
_cell.length_a   1.000
_cell.length_b   1.000
_cell.length_c   1.000
_cell.angle_alpha   90.00
_cell.angle_beta   90.00
_cell.angle_gamma   90.00
#
_symmetry.space_group_name_H-M   'P 1'
#
loop_
_entity.id
_entity.type
_entity.pdbx_description
1 polymer ?
#
loop_
_entity_poly.entity_id
_entity_poly.type
_entity_poly.pdbx_seq_one_letter_code
_entity_poly.pdbx_strand_id
1 'polypeptide(L)'
;PPTVPPPPGPPARGSLSLHRAFLRSPLGLLRLGQLALGAAFWVTVAAHKYEGAAHFALFAAVLIWLLTLALFGLSLLGRWELVPWLGSRWLLTNLVHDLALGVGLYAAATGIMGHKAKQRSFCNLPGYSQHCLYSAYLSASICGGITACLYLFSGLYCLLRRCQDQQDII
;
A
#
# COMPACT_ATOMS: atom_id res chain seq x y z
N PRO A 1 8.53 50.89 -35.35
CA PRO A 1 7.63 49.82 -34.89
C PRO A 1 8.08 49.26 -33.52
N PRO A 2 7.20 49.22 -32.50
CA PRO A 2 7.58 48.65 -31.21
C PRO A 2 7.67 47.12 -31.33
N THR A 3 8.80 46.57 -30.89
CA THR A 3 9.07 45.13 -30.81
C THR A 3 8.20 44.50 -29.72
N VAL A 4 7.26 43.65 -30.13
CA VAL A 4 6.45 42.82 -29.22
C VAL A 4 7.35 41.71 -28.66
N PRO A 5 7.43 41.53 -27.33
CA PRO A 5 8.19 40.42 -26.76
C PRO A 5 7.56 39.07 -27.15
N PRO A 6 8.36 38.04 -27.43
CA PRO A 6 7.84 36.73 -27.81
C PRO A 6 6.99 36.15 -26.67
N PRO A 7 5.94 35.36 -27.00
CA PRO A 7 5.09 34.74 -26.00
C PRO A 7 5.92 33.85 -25.06
N PRO A 8 5.63 33.83 -23.75
CA PRO A 8 6.34 33.00 -22.80
C PRO A 8 6.24 31.54 -23.24
N GLY A 9 7.41 30.91 -23.46
CA GLY A 9 7.48 29.50 -23.82
C GLY A 9 6.85 28.60 -22.75
N PRO A 10 6.43 27.39 -23.11
CA PRO A 10 5.83 26.45 -22.16
C PRO A 10 6.77 26.24 -20.97
N PRO A 11 6.24 26.18 -19.73
CA PRO A 11 7.06 26.04 -18.54
C PRO A 11 7.96 24.82 -18.70
N ALA A 12 9.27 25.04 -18.53
CA ALA A 12 10.27 23.98 -18.59
C ALA A 12 9.79 22.83 -17.70
N ARG A 13 9.76 21.60 -18.23
CA ARG A 13 9.44 20.39 -17.47
C ARG A 13 10.43 20.31 -16.30
N GLY A 14 10.02 20.81 -15.14
CA GLY A 14 10.87 20.93 -13.97
C GLY A 14 11.49 19.59 -13.64
N SER A 15 12.79 19.60 -13.31
CA SER A 15 13.54 18.46 -12.81
C SER A 15 12.71 17.69 -11.78
N LEU A 16 12.71 16.36 -11.84
CA LEU A 16 12.13 15.48 -10.82
C LEU A 16 12.85 15.75 -9.48
N SER A 17 12.43 16.77 -8.74
CA SER A 17 12.90 16.99 -7.38
C SER A 17 12.06 16.13 -6.45
N LEU A 18 12.71 15.21 -5.74
CA LEU A 18 12.04 14.39 -4.74
C LEU A 18 11.55 15.28 -3.61
N HIS A 19 10.26 15.18 -3.29
CA HIS A 19 9.64 15.90 -2.19
C HIS A 19 10.04 15.27 -0.86
N ARG A 20 11.29 15.51 -0.41
CA ARG A 20 11.87 14.92 0.81
C ARG A 20 11.08 15.20 2.08
N ALA A 21 10.29 16.28 2.11
CA ALA A 21 9.38 16.57 3.21
C ALA A 21 8.33 15.47 3.39
N PHE A 22 7.84 14.88 2.29
CA PHE A 22 6.90 13.77 2.33
C PHE A 22 7.53 12.50 2.90
N LEU A 23 8.79 12.19 2.57
CA LEU A 23 9.47 11.01 3.15
C LEU A 23 9.63 11.10 4.68
N ARG A 24 9.72 12.31 5.22
CA ARG A 24 9.82 12.56 6.67
C ARG A 24 8.46 12.71 7.33
N SER A 25 7.38 12.82 6.56
CA SER A 25 6.04 12.95 7.11
C SER A 25 5.58 11.60 7.73
N PRO A 26 4.68 11.63 8.72
CA PRO A 26 4.17 10.40 9.33
C PRO A 26 3.50 9.49 8.30
N LEU A 27 2.77 10.07 7.33
CA LEU A 27 2.15 9.32 6.24
C LEU A 27 3.19 8.67 5.32
N GLY A 28 4.28 9.37 4.99
CA GLY A 28 5.36 8.83 4.18
C GLY A 28 6.05 7.63 4.85
N LEU A 29 6.31 7.71 6.15
CA LEU A 29 6.86 6.60 6.93
C LEU A 29 5.91 5.39 6.99
N LEU A 30 4.61 5.63 7.20
CA LEU A 30 3.59 4.57 7.16
C LEU A 30 3.53 3.89 5.79
N ARG A 31 3.60 4.67 4.71
CA ARG A 31 3.62 4.17 3.32
C ARG A 31 4.83 3.28 3.04
N LEU A 32 6.02 3.67 3.52
CA LEU A 32 7.22 2.83 3.40
C LEU A 32 7.06 1.49 4.13
N GLY A 33 6.48 1.52 5.34
CA GLY A 33 6.16 0.31 6.09
C GLY A 33 5.16 -0.60 5.35
N GLN A 34 4.09 -0.01 4.79
CA GLN A 34 3.09 -0.73 3.99
C GLN A 34 3.70 -1.38 2.75
N LEU A 35 4.61 -0.68 2.06
CA LEU A 35 5.30 -1.21 0.89
C LEU A 35 6.25 -2.35 1.25
N ALA A 36 7.02 -2.21 2.33
CA ALA A 36 7.96 -3.24 2.77
C ALA A 36 7.24 -4.51 3.25
N LEU A 37 6.26 -4.37 4.15
CA LEU A 37 5.53 -5.52 4.69
C LEU A 37 4.54 -6.10 3.69
N GLY A 38 3.91 -5.27 2.84
CA GLY A 38 3.08 -5.74 1.74
C GLY A 38 3.89 -6.56 0.74
N ALA A 39 5.12 -6.14 0.42
CA ALA A 39 6.04 -6.93 -0.40
C ALA A 39 6.39 -8.26 0.27
N ALA A 40 6.76 -8.24 1.55
CA ALA A 40 7.04 -9.46 2.31
C ALA A 40 5.84 -10.43 2.29
N PHE A 41 4.61 -9.91 2.46
CA PHE A 41 3.38 -10.71 2.39
C PHE A 41 3.24 -11.40 1.04
N TRP A 42 3.16 -10.63 -0.05
CA TRP A 42 2.81 -11.23 -1.34
C TRP A 42 3.96 -12.06 -1.91
N VAL A 43 5.23 -11.73 -1.64
CA VAL A 43 6.38 -12.57 -2.00
C VAL A 43 6.34 -13.90 -1.26
N THR A 44 6.01 -13.89 0.04
CA THR A 44 5.86 -15.13 0.82
C THR A 44 4.75 -16.00 0.24
N VAL A 45 3.60 -15.40 -0.09
CA VAL A 45 2.51 -16.16 -0.72
C VAL A 45 2.93 -16.68 -2.09
N ALA A 46 3.59 -15.86 -2.92
CA ALA A 46 3.98 -16.19 -4.29
C ALA A 46 5.09 -17.25 -4.38
N ALA A 47 5.98 -17.32 -3.40
CA ALA A 47 7.13 -18.24 -3.38
C ALA A 47 6.75 -19.72 -3.16
N HIS A 48 5.50 -20.01 -2.80
CA HIS A 48 5.03 -21.36 -2.53
C HIS A 48 3.94 -21.77 -3.53
N LYS A 49 3.70 -23.07 -3.73
CA LYS A 49 2.52 -23.51 -4.50
C LYS A 49 1.26 -23.18 -3.70
N TYR A 50 0.50 -22.19 -4.17
CA TYR A 50 -0.76 -21.77 -3.56
C TYR A 50 -1.95 -22.24 -4.41
N GLU A 51 -2.99 -22.75 -3.73
CA GLU A 51 -4.23 -23.22 -4.36
C GLU A 51 -5.46 -22.52 -3.77
N GLY A 52 -6.57 -22.51 -4.50
CA GLY A 52 -7.87 -21.99 -4.03
C GLY A 52 -7.80 -20.53 -3.57
N ALA A 53 -8.36 -20.24 -2.39
CA ALA A 53 -8.49 -18.87 -1.84
C ALA A 53 -7.18 -18.08 -1.67
N ALA A 54 -6.02 -18.73 -1.75
CA ALA A 54 -4.74 -18.04 -1.70
C ALA A 54 -4.48 -17.19 -2.97
N HIS A 55 -5.10 -17.51 -4.11
CA HIS A 55 -5.07 -16.68 -5.30
C HIS A 55 -5.71 -15.31 -5.06
N PHE A 56 -6.85 -15.30 -4.38
CA PHE A 56 -7.52 -14.07 -4.00
C PHE A 56 -6.64 -13.23 -3.06
N ALA A 57 -6.04 -13.85 -2.05
CA ALA A 57 -5.15 -13.16 -1.12
C ALA A 57 -3.94 -12.53 -1.83
N LEU A 58 -3.32 -13.26 -2.77
CA LEU A 58 -2.20 -12.75 -3.56
C LEU A 58 -2.63 -11.60 -4.47
N PHE A 59 -3.73 -11.78 -5.21
CA PHE A 59 -4.28 -10.74 -6.08
C PHE A 59 -4.57 -9.47 -5.31
N ALA A 60 -5.29 -9.58 -4.20
CA ALA A 60 -5.64 -8.46 -3.33
C ALA A 60 -4.38 -7.75 -2.81
N ALA A 61 -3.40 -8.50 -2.31
CA ALA A 61 -2.19 -7.91 -1.77
C ALA A 61 -1.34 -7.20 -2.83
N VAL A 62 -1.17 -7.79 -4.01
CA VAL A 62 -0.42 -7.18 -5.12
C VAL A 62 -1.14 -5.95 -5.64
N LEU A 63 -2.46 -6.01 -5.85
CA LEU A 63 -3.26 -4.87 -6.30
C LEU A 63 -3.11 -3.68 -5.35
N ILE A 64 -3.28 -3.91 -4.05
CA ILE A 64 -3.18 -2.85 -3.05
C ILE A 64 -1.75 -2.35 -2.90
N TRP A 65 -0.76 -3.24 -2.98
CA TRP A 65 0.65 -2.84 -2.97
C TRP A 65 0.99 -1.92 -4.15
N LEU A 66 0.52 -2.25 -5.37
CA LEU A 66 0.72 -1.42 -6.56
C LEU A 66 0.01 -0.07 -6.46
N LEU A 67 -1.21 -0.03 -5.95
CA LEU A 67 -1.91 1.23 -5.68
C LEU A 67 -1.15 2.08 -4.66
N THR A 68 -0.68 1.49 -3.56
CA THR A 68 0.14 2.17 -2.57
C THR A 68 1.43 2.70 -3.18
N LEU A 69 2.08 1.94 -4.06
CA LEU A 69 3.29 2.37 -4.76
C LEU A 69 3.01 3.56 -5.67
N ALA A 70 1.89 3.55 -6.39
CA ALA A 70 1.48 4.65 -7.25
C ALA A 70 1.17 5.92 -6.44
N LEU A 71 0.39 5.80 -5.36
CA LEU A 71 0.07 6.93 -4.47
C LEU A 71 1.33 7.49 -3.80
N PHE A 72 2.21 6.61 -3.33
CA PHE A 72 3.49 6.99 -2.74
C PHE A 72 4.38 7.70 -3.76
N GLY A 73 4.50 7.16 -4.97
CA GLY A 73 5.28 7.74 -6.06
C GLY A 73 4.77 9.15 -6.43
N LEU A 74 3.47 9.30 -6.66
CA LEU A 74 2.86 10.60 -6.98
C LEU A 74 3.04 11.62 -5.85
N SER A 75 2.91 11.20 -4.60
CA SER A 75 3.14 12.04 -3.42
C SER A 75 4.61 12.45 -3.28
N LEU A 76 5.53 11.51 -3.51
CA LEU A 76 6.97 11.73 -3.46
C LEU A 76 7.45 12.65 -4.58
N LEU A 77 6.83 12.56 -5.76
CA LEU A 77 7.15 13.37 -6.93
C LEU A 77 6.54 14.77 -6.86
N GLY A 78 5.60 15.04 -5.93
CA GLY A 78 4.85 16.30 -5.93
C GLY A 78 3.88 16.41 -7.12
N ARG A 79 3.43 15.27 -7.67
CA ARG A 79 2.70 15.20 -8.95
C ARG A 79 1.29 14.63 -8.82
N TRP A 80 0.69 14.67 -7.63
CA TRP A 80 -0.69 14.20 -7.42
C TRP A 80 -1.72 14.95 -8.27
N GLU A 81 -1.47 16.22 -8.61
CA GLU A 81 -2.31 17.03 -9.51
C GLU A 81 -2.39 16.49 -10.94
N LEU A 82 -1.49 15.59 -11.36
CA LEU A 82 -1.53 14.99 -12.69
C LEU A 82 -2.68 14.00 -12.86
N VAL A 83 -3.29 13.53 -11.76
CA VAL A 83 -4.40 12.57 -11.83
C VAL A 83 -5.71 13.34 -11.85
N PRO A 84 -6.42 13.39 -12.99
CA PRO A 84 -7.69 14.11 -13.09
C PRO A 84 -8.68 13.56 -12.05
N TRP A 85 -9.51 14.44 -11.47
CA TRP A 85 -10.49 14.15 -10.40
C TRP A 85 -9.92 13.72 -9.04
N LEU A 86 -8.87 12.89 -9.01
CA LEU A 86 -8.30 12.35 -7.77
C LEU A 86 -7.31 13.32 -7.12
N GLY A 87 -6.58 14.13 -7.92
CA GLY A 87 -5.63 15.14 -7.42
C GLY A 87 -6.30 16.18 -6.53
N SER A 88 -7.45 16.73 -6.95
CA SER A 88 -8.21 17.71 -6.15
C SER A 88 -8.83 17.13 -4.88
N ARG A 89 -8.85 15.79 -4.74
CA ARG A 89 -9.35 15.06 -3.58
C ARG A 89 -8.29 14.10 -3.06
N TRP A 90 -7.02 14.51 -3.06
CA TRP A 90 -5.90 13.62 -2.79
C TRP A 90 -5.94 13.00 -1.38
N LEU A 91 -6.28 13.78 -0.36
CA LEU A 91 -6.48 13.28 1.00
C LEU A 91 -7.60 12.24 1.08
N LEU A 92 -8.73 12.49 0.40
CA LEU A 92 -9.85 11.54 0.34
C LEU A 92 -9.45 10.26 -0.42
N THR A 93 -8.69 10.40 -1.50
CA THR A 93 -8.17 9.27 -2.27
C THR A 93 -7.31 8.37 -1.40
N ASN A 94 -6.39 8.95 -0.62
CA ASN A 94 -5.56 8.22 0.32
C ASN A 94 -6.40 7.56 1.44
N LEU A 95 -7.39 8.29 1.98
CA LEU A 95 -8.30 7.77 3.00
C LEU A 95 -9.10 6.55 2.51
N VAL A 96 -9.70 6.63 1.32
CA VAL A 96 -10.47 5.54 0.72
C VAL A 96 -9.56 4.35 0.43
N HIS A 97 -8.38 4.60 -0.14
CA HIS A 97 -7.39 3.57 -0.37
C HIS A 97 -6.99 2.87 0.93
N ASP A 98 -6.71 3.61 1.99
CA ASP A 98 -6.24 3.03 3.25
C ASP A 98 -7.32 2.24 4.00
N LEU A 99 -8.51 2.82 4.17
CA LEU A 99 -9.57 2.20 4.96
C LEU A 99 -10.36 1.16 4.15
N ALA A 100 -10.88 1.53 2.99
CA ALA A 100 -11.79 0.65 2.25
C ALA A 100 -11.01 -0.48 1.57
N LEU A 101 -9.89 -0.15 0.92
CA LEU A 101 -9.13 -1.12 0.16
C LEU A 101 -8.05 -1.80 1.02
N GLY A 102 -7.19 -1.01 1.66
CA GLY A 102 -6.06 -1.46 2.46
C GLY A 102 -6.49 -2.35 3.61
N VAL A 103 -7.20 -1.79 4.59
CA VAL A 103 -7.67 -2.55 5.77
C VAL A 103 -8.59 -3.69 5.34
N GLY A 104 -9.61 -3.41 4.52
CA GLY A 104 -10.61 -4.41 4.12
C GLY A 104 -9.98 -5.65 3.45
N LEU A 105 -9.15 -5.43 2.43
CA LEU A 105 -8.58 -6.53 1.66
C LEU A 105 -7.41 -7.23 2.38
N TYR A 106 -6.56 -6.50 3.11
CA TYR A 106 -5.51 -7.15 3.91
C TYR A 106 -6.07 -7.91 5.11
N ALA A 107 -7.15 -7.45 5.74
CA ALA A 107 -7.82 -8.21 6.80
C ALA A 107 -8.41 -9.52 6.25
N ALA A 108 -9.08 -9.46 5.10
CA ALA A 108 -9.60 -10.66 4.42
C ALA A 108 -8.47 -11.62 4.02
N ALA A 109 -7.40 -11.12 3.38
CA ALA A 109 -6.25 -11.91 2.97
C ALA A 109 -5.55 -12.58 4.17
N THR A 110 -5.40 -11.83 5.26
CA THR A 110 -4.85 -12.33 6.54
C THR A 110 -5.72 -13.43 7.12
N GLY A 111 -7.05 -13.24 7.16
CA GLY A 111 -7.98 -14.26 7.64
C GLY A 111 -7.91 -15.55 6.83
N ILE A 112 -7.82 -15.45 5.50
CA ILE A 112 -7.67 -16.61 4.61
C ILE A 112 -6.36 -17.34 4.88
N MET A 113 -5.23 -16.61 4.99
CA MET A 113 -3.93 -17.20 5.29
C MET A 113 -3.90 -17.87 6.67
N GLY A 114 -4.42 -17.21 7.70
CA GLY A 114 -4.52 -17.75 9.05
C GLY A 114 -5.41 -19.00 9.12
N HIS A 115 -6.53 -19.01 8.39
CA HIS A 115 -7.39 -20.19 8.29
C HIS A 115 -6.65 -21.37 7.63
N LYS A 116 -5.90 -21.12 6.54
CA LYS A 116 -5.07 -22.14 5.89
C LYS A 116 -3.93 -22.62 6.78
N ALA A 117 -3.30 -21.74 7.54
CA ALA A 117 -2.29 -22.12 8.53
C ALA A 117 -2.88 -23.06 9.58
N LYS A 118 -4.08 -22.75 10.11
CA LYS A 118 -4.78 -23.61 11.07
C LYS A 118 -5.11 -25.00 10.51
N GLN A 119 -5.56 -25.08 9.25
CA GLN A 119 -5.85 -26.36 8.59
C GLN A 119 -4.60 -27.24 8.35
N ARG A 120 -3.41 -26.62 8.24
CA ARG A 120 -2.13 -27.30 7.97
C ARG A 120 -1.24 -27.46 9.21
N SER A 121 -1.75 -27.16 10.40
CA SER A 121 -1.01 -27.23 11.67
C SER A 121 -0.51 -28.64 12.02
N PHE A 122 -1.18 -29.69 11.52
CA PHE A 122 -0.82 -31.09 11.74
C PHE A 122 0.50 -31.52 11.10
N CYS A 123 1.04 -30.74 10.14
CA CYS A 123 2.34 -31.02 9.52
C CYS A 123 3.54 -30.65 10.41
N ASN A 124 3.32 -30.08 11.61
CA ASN A 124 4.36 -29.72 12.57
C ASN A 124 4.68 -30.83 13.59
N LEU A 125 4.16 -32.05 13.38
CA LEU A 125 4.41 -33.22 14.22
C LEU A 125 5.81 -33.81 13.90
N PRO A 126 6.61 -34.20 14.91
CA PRO A 126 7.91 -34.83 14.69
C PRO A 126 7.70 -36.18 13.98
N GLY A 127 8.03 -36.24 12.69
CA GLY A 127 7.85 -37.44 11.85
C GLY A 127 7.35 -37.18 10.42
N TYR A 128 6.95 -35.95 10.09
CA TYR A 128 6.45 -35.62 8.74
C TYR A 128 7.59 -35.12 7.81
N SER A 129 7.87 -35.82 6.71
CA SER A 129 9.02 -35.53 5.82
C SER A 129 8.69 -34.66 4.59
N GLN A 130 7.45 -34.21 4.43
CA GLN A 130 7.00 -33.40 3.28
C GLN A 130 7.15 -31.89 3.57
N HIS A 131 7.37 -31.08 2.52
CA HIS A 131 7.51 -29.62 2.61
C HIS A 131 6.33 -28.97 3.36
N CYS A 132 6.57 -28.48 4.57
CA CYS A 132 5.53 -27.95 5.44
C CYS A 132 5.26 -26.47 5.14
N LEU A 133 4.12 -26.18 4.52
CA LEU A 133 3.69 -24.80 4.19
C LEU A 133 3.11 -24.03 5.39
N TYR A 134 3.04 -24.65 6.57
CA TYR A 134 2.48 -24.03 7.78
C TYR A 134 3.20 -22.74 8.16
N SER A 135 4.54 -22.77 8.21
CA SER A 135 5.35 -21.61 8.58
C SER A 135 5.17 -20.46 7.59
N ALA A 136 5.08 -20.76 6.29
CA ALA A 136 4.84 -19.75 5.26
C ALA A 136 3.47 -19.08 5.39
N TYR A 137 2.39 -19.86 5.57
CA TYR A 137 1.04 -19.31 5.76
C TYR A 137 0.92 -18.53 7.07
N LEU A 138 1.59 -18.97 8.14
CA LEU A 138 1.64 -18.25 9.40
C LEU A 138 2.37 -16.92 9.26
N SER A 139 3.56 -16.91 8.66
CA SER A 139 4.33 -15.68 8.38
C SER A 139 3.53 -14.73 7.50
N ALA A 140 2.88 -15.22 6.44
CA ALA A 140 2.01 -14.40 5.60
C ALA A 140 0.84 -13.83 6.42
N SER A 141 0.19 -14.61 7.28
CA SER A 141 -0.87 -14.10 8.16
C SER A 141 -0.37 -12.99 9.09
N ILE A 142 0.82 -13.13 9.68
CA ILE A 142 1.39 -12.12 10.58
C ILE A 142 1.74 -10.84 9.80
N CYS A 143 2.47 -10.97 8.68
CA CYS A 143 2.84 -9.84 7.84
C CYS A 143 1.60 -9.11 7.31
N GLY A 144 0.57 -9.85 6.90
CA GLY A 144 -0.70 -9.30 6.43
C GLY A 144 -1.43 -8.53 7.52
N GLY A 145 -1.46 -9.06 8.75
CA GLY A 145 -2.07 -8.41 9.90
C GLY A 145 -1.37 -7.10 10.27
N ILE A 146 -0.03 -7.10 10.34
CA ILE A 146 0.74 -5.87 10.59
C ILE A 146 0.49 -4.85 9.47
N THR A 147 0.47 -5.31 8.21
CA THR A 147 0.18 -4.44 7.06
C THR A 147 -1.21 -3.82 7.15
N ALA A 148 -2.23 -4.57 7.56
CA ALA A 148 -3.58 -4.06 7.80
C ALA A 148 -3.59 -2.98 8.89
N CYS A 149 -2.84 -3.19 10.00
CA CYS A 149 -2.70 -2.17 11.05
C CYS A 149 -2.03 -0.89 10.53
N LEU A 150 -1.00 -1.00 9.67
CA LEU A 150 -0.37 0.18 9.06
C LEU A 150 -1.33 0.94 8.13
N TYR A 151 -2.17 0.23 7.35
CA TYR A 151 -3.23 0.88 6.57
C TYR A 151 -4.27 1.53 7.48
N LEU A 152 -4.64 0.91 8.60
CA LEU A 152 -5.57 1.49 9.56
C LEU A 152 -5.01 2.80 10.15
N PHE A 153 -3.77 2.81 10.61
CA PHE A 153 -3.15 4.03 11.16
C PHE A 153 -3.03 5.14 10.11
N SER A 154 -2.68 4.79 8.88
CA SER A 154 -2.62 5.72 7.74
C SER A 154 -3.98 6.31 7.40
N GLY A 155 -5.02 5.48 7.38
CA GLY A 155 -6.40 5.91 7.14
C GLY A 155 -6.94 6.78 8.27
N LEU A 156 -6.69 6.41 9.54
CA LEU A 156 -7.05 7.22 10.70
C LEU A 156 -6.33 8.57 10.69
N TYR A 157 -5.05 8.60 10.31
CA TYR A 157 -4.31 9.85 10.16
C TYR A 157 -4.95 10.76 9.10
N CYS A 158 -5.28 10.22 7.92
CA CYS A 158 -5.97 10.97 6.88
C CYS A 158 -7.36 11.44 7.31
N LEU A 159 -8.08 10.62 8.08
CA LEU A 159 -9.40 10.96 8.62
C LEU A 159 -9.30 12.12 9.61
N LEU A 160 -8.35 12.06 10.55
CA LEU A 160 -8.12 13.11 11.53
C LEU A 160 -7.79 14.45 10.86
N ARG A 161 -6.90 14.44 9.86
CA ARG A 161 -6.61 15.63 9.06
C ARG A 161 -7.83 16.20 8.37
N ARG A 162 -8.65 15.31 7.79
CA ARG A 162 -9.88 15.73 7.12
C ARG A 162 -10.88 16.35 8.10
N CYS A 163 -10.97 15.82 9.31
CA CYS A 163 -11.80 16.40 10.38
C CYS A 163 -11.27 17.76 10.88
N GLN A 164 -10.00 18.08 10.63
CA GLN A 164 -9.39 19.38 10.92
C GLN A 164 -9.47 20.35 9.73
N ASP A 165 -10.30 20.05 8.72
CA ASP A 165 -10.43 20.79 7.46
C ASP A 165 -9.11 20.97 6.67
N GLN A 166 -8.11 20.13 6.95
CA GLN A 166 -6.92 20.06 6.12
C GLN A 166 -7.22 19.27 4.85
N GLN A 167 -6.76 19.78 3.71
CA GLN A 167 -6.92 19.14 2.40
C GLN A 167 -5.65 18.43 1.92
N ASP A 168 -4.51 18.71 2.58
CA ASP A 168 -3.21 18.19 2.22
C ASP A 168 -2.80 16.97 3.06
N ILE A 169 -1.80 16.24 2.57
CA ILE A 169 -1.25 15.02 3.19
C ILE A 169 0.05 15.25 3.98
N ILE A 170 0.64 16.46 3.93
CA ILE A 170 1.89 16.84 4.62
C ILE A 170 1.62 17.82 5.74
#